data_AF-A0A1I5G366-F1
#
_entry.id   AF-A0A1I5G366-F1
#
_cell.length_a   1.000
_cell.length_b   1.000
_cell.length_c   1.000
_cell.angle_alpha   90.00
_cell.angle_beta   90.00
_cell.angle_gamma   90.00
#
_symmetry.space_group_name_H-M   'P 1'
#
loop_
_entity.id
_entity.type
_entity.pdbx_description
1 polymer ?
#
loop_
_entity_poly.entity_id
_entity_poly.type
_entity_poly.pdbx_seq_one_letter_code
_entity_poly.pdbx_strand_id
1 'polypeptide(L)'
;MTGYSTSGIAPLLALATAALAAPPAVHTPAPGSPERIAIVKTLHAGDDSAQSRFTFRAFRVLSAGTGAIAYVRGAGPVGTFQAILKRDGQAAWRKIWGDGDGGSNSCEVGARHYAWALQLLHTYTANPDTIFPGIVARTGDLRRMAKAQPDVQCVGDFDGGPS
;
A
#
# COMPACT_ATOMS: atom_id res chain seq x y z
N MET A 1 38.37 -57.99 32.38
CA MET A 1 36.97 -57.88 31.92
C MET A 1 36.62 -56.40 31.85
N THR A 2 36.61 -55.86 30.64
CA THR A 2 36.31 -54.46 30.30
C THR A 2 34.82 -54.34 29.97
N GLY A 3 34.08 -53.48 30.68
CA GLY A 3 32.69 -53.15 30.38
C GLY A 3 32.59 -51.73 29.83
N TYR A 4 32.11 -51.58 28.60
CA TYR A 4 31.80 -50.30 27.97
C TYR A 4 30.35 -49.91 28.27
N SER A 5 30.16 -48.73 28.85
CA SER A 5 28.84 -48.10 29.00
C SER A 5 28.58 -47.18 27.81
N THR A 6 27.63 -47.54 26.95
CA THR A 6 27.09 -46.70 25.88
C THR A 6 25.93 -45.86 26.42
N SER A 7 26.18 -44.57 26.64
CA SER A 7 25.13 -43.59 26.94
C SER A 7 24.41 -43.20 25.64
N GLY A 8 23.13 -43.58 25.55
CA GLY A 8 22.25 -43.23 24.43
C GLY A 8 21.91 -41.74 24.39
N ILE A 9 22.00 -41.15 23.19
CA ILE A 9 21.60 -39.78 22.90
C ILE A 9 20.09 -39.78 22.62
N ALA A 10 19.30 -39.12 23.47
CA ALA A 10 17.88 -38.89 23.23
C ALA A 10 17.70 -37.65 22.33
N PRO A 11 16.97 -37.73 21.20
CA PRO A 11 16.69 -36.55 20.39
C PRO A 11 15.50 -35.79 20.99
N LEU A 12 15.76 -34.57 21.48
CA LEU A 12 14.70 -33.63 21.83
C LEU A 12 14.09 -33.07 20.54
N LEU A 13 12.91 -33.57 20.19
CA LEU A 13 12.03 -33.00 19.17
C LEU A 13 11.51 -31.63 19.64
N ALA A 14 12.15 -30.56 19.18
CA ALA A 14 11.66 -29.20 19.36
C ALA A 14 10.44 -28.98 18.45
N LEU A 15 9.23 -28.99 19.04
CA LEU A 15 8.00 -28.58 18.39
C LEU A 15 8.04 -27.07 18.14
N ALA A 16 8.36 -26.67 16.90
CA ALA A 16 8.17 -25.29 16.45
C ALA A 16 6.66 -24.99 16.39
N THR A 17 6.14 -24.30 17.40
CA THR A 17 4.81 -23.69 17.32
C THR A 17 4.86 -22.60 16.25
N ALA A 18 4.33 -22.89 15.06
CA ALA A 18 4.07 -21.89 14.06
C ALA A 18 3.07 -20.88 14.64
N ALA A 19 3.54 -19.70 15.03
CA ALA A 19 2.68 -18.61 15.42
C ALA A 19 1.76 -18.29 14.23
N LEU A 20 0.45 -18.48 14.40
CA LEU A 20 -0.52 -18.02 13.41
C LEU A 20 -0.33 -16.50 13.27
N ALA A 21 0.02 -16.05 12.08
CA ALA A 21 0.08 -14.63 11.76
C ALA A 21 -1.29 -14.01 12.05
N ALA A 22 -1.31 -12.95 12.88
CA ALA A 22 -2.53 -12.21 13.15
C ALA A 22 -3.16 -11.75 11.83
N PRO A 23 -4.50 -11.79 11.70
CA PRO A 23 -5.16 -11.38 10.48
C PRO A 23 -4.77 -9.93 10.15
N PRO A 24 -4.54 -9.62 8.87
CA PRO A 24 -4.13 -8.30 8.44
C PRO A 24 -5.22 -7.28 8.84
N ALA A 25 -4.90 -6.42 9.79
CA ALA A 25 -5.81 -5.40 10.29
C ALA A 25 -5.50 -4.08 9.60
N VAL A 26 -6.54 -3.45 9.05
CA VAL A 26 -6.46 -2.08 8.57
C VAL A 26 -6.60 -1.14 9.75
N HIS A 27 -5.65 -0.24 9.96
CA HIS A 27 -5.71 0.78 11.00
C HIS A 27 -5.44 2.19 10.44
N THR A 28 -5.84 3.19 11.22
CA THR A 28 -5.52 4.59 10.95
C THR A 28 -4.46 5.03 11.97
N PRO A 29 -3.21 5.28 11.55
CA PRO A 29 -2.18 5.79 12.44
C PRO A 29 -2.60 7.14 13.07
N ALA A 30 -2.47 7.26 14.39
CA ALA A 30 -2.82 8.48 15.11
C ALA A 30 -2.00 9.69 14.61
N PRO A 31 -2.57 10.91 14.56
CA PRO A 31 -1.81 12.13 14.32
C PRO A 31 -0.59 12.22 15.25
N GLY A 32 0.59 12.52 14.69
CA GLY A 32 1.84 12.61 15.44
C GLY A 32 2.52 11.27 15.77
N SER A 33 1.92 10.12 15.42
CA SER A 33 2.60 8.84 15.60
C SER A 33 3.83 8.71 14.67
N PRO A 34 4.88 7.98 15.07
CA PRO A 34 6.06 7.77 14.23
C PRO A 34 5.72 7.19 12.85
N GLU A 35 4.77 6.26 12.79
CA GLU A 35 4.32 5.67 11.52
C GLU A 35 3.66 6.72 10.61
N ARG A 36 2.78 7.56 11.17
CA ARG A 36 2.13 8.62 10.39
C ARG A 36 3.15 9.64 9.89
N ILE A 37 4.07 10.07 10.77
CA ILE A 37 5.15 11.00 10.42
C ILE A 37 5.99 10.44 9.27
N ALA A 38 6.39 9.17 9.35
CA ALA A 38 7.20 8.53 8.30
C ALA A 38 6.48 8.49 6.95
N ILE A 39 5.18 8.15 6.93
CA ILE A 39 4.38 8.13 5.70
C ILE A 39 4.21 9.54 5.13
N VAL A 40 3.89 10.54 5.97
CA VAL A 40 3.72 11.93 5.53
C VAL A 40 5.04 12.50 4.99
N LYS A 41 6.16 12.20 5.63
CA LYS A 41 7.49 12.58 5.13
C LYS A 41 7.76 12.02 3.74
N THR A 42 7.41 10.76 3.48
CA THR A 42 7.52 10.17 2.13
C THR A 42 6.61 10.88 1.12
N LEU A 43 5.40 11.29 1.52
CA LEU A 43 4.48 12.02 0.63
C LEU A 43 4.99 13.40 0.25
N HIS A 44 5.69 14.11 1.14
CA HIS A 44 6.35 15.38 0.80
C HIS A 44 7.68 15.20 0.04
N ALA A 45 8.07 13.98 -0.35
CA ALA A 45 9.41 13.69 -0.87
C ALA A 45 10.54 14.17 0.06
N GLY A 46 10.30 14.23 1.37
CA GLY A 46 11.24 14.73 2.36
C GLY A 46 11.22 16.25 2.58
N ASP A 47 10.34 17.00 1.90
CA ASP A 47 10.10 18.43 2.20
C ASP A 47 9.24 18.60 3.47
N ASP A 48 9.65 19.49 4.37
CA ASP A 48 8.92 19.79 5.61
C ASP A 48 8.34 21.21 5.60
N SER A 49 8.26 21.86 4.42
CA SER A 49 7.74 23.23 4.32
C SER A 49 6.29 23.33 4.79
N ALA A 50 5.98 24.41 5.52
CA ALA A 50 4.62 24.66 6.03
C ALA A 50 3.59 24.88 4.91
N GLN A 51 4.07 25.20 3.70
CA GLN A 51 3.24 25.34 2.50
C GLN A 51 2.82 23.97 1.94
N SER A 52 3.53 22.88 2.26
CA SER A 52 3.25 21.51 1.82
C SER A 52 2.17 20.78 2.63
N ARG A 53 1.44 21.47 3.52
CA ARG A 53 0.48 20.85 4.44
C ARG A 53 -0.63 20.09 3.72
N PHE A 54 -0.74 18.80 4.03
CA PHE A 54 -1.83 17.95 3.59
C PHE A 54 -3.03 17.97 4.54
N THR A 55 -4.23 18.03 3.97
CA THR A 55 -5.48 17.68 4.65
C THR A 55 -5.89 16.27 4.25
N PHE A 56 -5.80 15.32 5.17
CA PHE A 56 -6.10 13.91 4.91
C PHE A 56 -7.59 13.61 5.07
N ARG A 57 -8.20 13.03 4.01
CA ARG A 57 -9.57 12.49 4.01
C ARG A 57 -9.61 10.99 4.26
N ALA A 58 -8.53 10.28 3.92
CA ALA A 58 -8.33 8.87 4.24
C ALA A 58 -6.87 8.62 4.55
N PHE A 59 -6.61 7.79 5.56
CA PHE A 59 -5.26 7.38 5.94
C PHE A 59 -5.35 5.99 6.54
N ARG A 60 -5.07 4.97 5.74
CA ARG A 60 -5.22 3.56 6.13
C ARG A 60 -3.91 2.84 5.94
N VAL A 61 -3.51 2.05 6.92
CA VAL A 61 -2.34 1.17 6.86
C VAL A 61 -2.82 -0.25 7.05
N LEU A 62 -2.28 -1.16 6.25
CA LEU A 62 -2.49 -2.59 6.36
C LEU A 62 -1.14 -3.26 6.52
N SER A 63 -0.94 -3.89 7.68
CA SER A 63 0.23 -4.74 7.92
C SER A 63 -0.06 -6.16 7.41
N ALA A 64 0.86 -6.71 6.61
CA ALA A 64 0.75 -8.08 6.11
C ALA A 64 2.13 -8.76 6.14
N GLY A 65 2.28 -9.77 7.01
CA GLY A 65 3.55 -10.45 7.23
C GLY A 65 4.63 -9.48 7.70
N THR A 66 5.77 -9.48 7.00
CA THR A 66 6.90 -8.58 7.30
C THR A 66 6.73 -7.19 6.66
N GLY A 67 5.75 -6.98 5.79
CA GLY A 67 5.54 -5.73 5.07
C GLY A 67 4.30 -4.96 5.53
N ALA A 68 4.14 -3.76 5.00
CA ALA A 68 2.91 -2.99 5.12
C ALA A 68 2.64 -2.19 3.85
N ILE A 69 1.36 -1.91 3.61
CA ILE A 69 0.89 -1.02 2.56
C ILE A 69 0.01 0.05 3.17
N ALA A 70 0.13 1.29 2.69
CA ALA A 70 -0.66 2.41 3.16
C ALA A 70 -1.42 3.02 1.98
N TYR A 71 -2.69 3.33 2.19
CA TYR A 71 -3.48 4.16 1.30
C TYR A 71 -3.74 5.50 1.97
N VAL A 72 -3.42 6.57 1.26
CA VAL A 72 -3.65 7.94 1.73
C VAL A 72 -4.40 8.71 0.66
N ARG A 73 -5.42 9.46 1.07
CA ARG A 73 -6.15 10.39 0.21
C ARG A 73 -6.29 11.72 0.91
N GLY A 74 -6.04 12.80 0.22
CA GLY A 74 -6.10 14.14 0.81
C GLY A 74 -6.12 15.25 -0.22
N ALA A 75 -5.89 16.45 0.27
CA ALA A 75 -5.61 17.63 -0.52
C ALA A 75 -4.29 18.25 -0.04
N GLY A 76 -3.50 18.73 -0.98
CA GLY A 76 -2.24 19.43 -0.77
C GLY A 76 -2.15 20.71 -1.58
N PRO A 77 -0.94 21.27 -1.78
CA PRO A 77 -0.74 22.58 -2.41
C PRO A 77 -1.19 22.61 -3.86
N VAL A 78 -1.04 21.48 -4.55
CA VAL A 78 -1.34 21.31 -5.98
C VAL A 78 -2.71 20.69 -6.22
N GLY A 79 -3.52 20.51 -5.16
CA GLY A 79 -4.88 19.98 -5.21
C GLY A 79 -5.04 18.62 -4.53
N THR A 80 -6.09 17.90 -4.90
CA THR A 80 -6.44 16.59 -4.38
C THR A 80 -5.52 15.49 -4.89
N PHE A 81 -5.20 14.55 -4.01
CA PHE A 81 -4.35 13.42 -4.34
C PHE A 81 -4.80 12.16 -3.61
N GLN A 82 -4.36 11.05 -4.16
CA GLN A 82 -4.36 9.76 -3.51
C GLN A 82 -3.08 9.00 -3.84
N ALA A 83 -2.59 8.21 -2.90
CA ALA A 83 -1.33 7.51 -3.02
C ALA A 83 -1.38 6.16 -2.32
N ILE A 84 -0.61 5.22 -2.85
CA ILE A 84 -0.28 3.96 -2.21
C ILE A 84 1.22 3.98 -1.87
N LEU A 85 1.53 3.70 -0.61
CA LEU A 85 2.90 3.56 -0.14
C LEU A 85 3.14 2.13 0.35
N LYS A 86 4.38 1.65 0.18
CA LYS A 86 4.80 0.33 0.61
C LYS A 86 5.98 0.43 1.57
N ARG A 87 5.98 -0.45 2.57
CA ARG A 87 7.11 -0.73 3.45
C ARG A 87 7.42 -2.21 3.40
N ASP A 88 8.67 -2.54 3.11
CA ASP A 88 9.19 -3.91 3.14
C ASP A 88 10.00 -4.12 4.42
N GLY A 89 9.54 -4.96 5.35
CA GLY A 89 10.24 -5.16 6.62
C GLY A 89 10.30 -3.87 7.45
N GLN A 90 11.50 -3.58 7.94
CA GLN A 90 11.85 -2.35 8.66
C GLN A 90 12.37 -1.24 7.73
N ALA A 91 12.23 -1.39 6.41
CA ALA A 91 12.68 -0.37 5.46
C ALA A 91 11.87 0.94 5.59
N ALA A 92 12.35 1.99 4.94
CA ALA A 92 11.60 3.23 4.80
C ALA A 92 10.37 3.03 3.90
N TRP A 93 9.33 3.85 4.14
CA TRP A 93 8.17 3.92 3.27
C TRP A 93 8.55 4.49 1.91
N ARG A 94 8.00 3.88 0.85
CA ARG A 94 8.16 4.35 -0.54
C ARG A 94 6.78 4.53 -1.16
N LYS A 95 6.54 5.68 -1.80
CA LYS A 95 5.38 5.86 -2.67
C LYS A 95 5.58 5.02 -3.93
N ILE A 96 4.60 4.19 -4.27
CA ILE A 96 4.68 3.26 -5.41
C ILE A 96 3.57 3.48 -6.44
N TRP A 97 2.58 4.29 -6.09
CA TRP A 97 1.46 4.66 -6.95
C TRP A 97 0.80 5.93 -6.43
N GLY A 98 0.32 6.76 -7.34
CA GLY A 98 -0.37 8.00 -7.06
C GLY A 98 -1.23 8.47 -8.22
N ASP A 99 -2.27 9.22 -7.88
CA ASP A 99 -3.18 9.91 -8.78
C ASP A 99 -3.50 11.28 -8.15
N GLY A 100 -3.30 12.36 -8.91
CA GLY A 100 -3.50 13.74 -8.47
C GLY A 100 -4.16 14.60 -9.54
N ASP A 101 -4.77 15.71 -9.14
CA ASP A 101 -5.53 16.60 -10.03
C ASP A 101 -4.69 17.65 -10.78
N GLY A 102 -3.36 17.58 -10.71
CA GLY A 102 -2.44 18.52 -11.38
C GLY A 102 -2.37 18.40 -12.91
N GLY A 103 -3.05 17.41 -13.50
CA GLY A 103 -3.03 17.13 -14.93
C GLY A 103 -4.14 16.19 -15.34
N SER A 104 -4.07 15.67 -16.56
CA SER A 104 -5.05 14.71 -17.04
C SER A 104 -4.44 13.64 -17.94
N ASN A 105 -4.92 12.41 -17.78
CA ASN A 105 -4.51 11.25 -18.56
C ASN A 105 -5.71 10.63 -19.27
N SER A 106 -5.42 9.86 -20.33
CA SER A 106 -6.45 9.17 -21.10
C SER A 106 -7.10 8.05 -20.29
N CYS A 107 -8.34 7.69 -20.64
CA CYS A 107 -9.04 6.59 -19.99
C CYS A 107 -8.32 5.26 -20.12
N GLU A 108 -7.63 5.01 -21.24
CA GLU A 108 -6.85 3.80 -21.41
C GLU A 108 -5.68 3.73 -20.42
N VAL A 109 -4.90 4.81 -20.28
CA VAL A 109 -3.80 4.89 -19.31
C VAL A 109 -4.35 4.75 -17.89
N GLY A 110 -5.45 5.44 -17.58
CA GLY A 110 -6.09 5.34 -16.28
C GLY A 110 -6.58 3.94 -15.94
N ALA A 111 -7.18 3.23 -16.90
CA ALA A 111 -7.63 1.86 -16.70
C ALA A 111 -6.46 0.92 -16.37
N ARG A 112 -5.30 1.07 -17.04
CA ARG A 112 -4.09 0.29 -16.73
C ARG A 112 -3.54 0.64 -15.35
N HIS A 113 -3.45 1.93 -15.03
CA HIS A 113 -2.91 2.43 -13.76
C HIS A 113 -3.70 1.93 -12.55
N TYR A 114 -5.04 2.01 -12.62
CA TYR A 114 -5.92 1.51 -11.56
C TYR A 114 -5.97 -0.02 -11.50
N ALA A 115 -5.92 -0.72 -12.64
CA ALA A 115 -5.87 -2.17 -12.65
C ALA A 115 -4.61 -2.71 -11.97
N TRP A 116 -3.46 -2.06 -12.18
CA TRP A 116 -2.22 -2.40 -11.48
C TRP A 116 -2.35 -2.20 -9.96
N ALA A 117 -2.92 -1.07 -9.52
CA ALA A 117 -3.13 -0.82 -8.09
C ALA A 117 -4.08 -1.86 -7.47
N LEU A 118 -5.15 -2.22 -8.17
CA LEU A 118 -6.07 -3.26 -7.73
C LEU A 118 -5.38 -4.62 -7.60
N GLN A 119 -4.57 -5.01 -8.59
CA GLN A 119 -3.79 -6.25 -8.55
C GLN A 119 -2.76 -6.26 -7.41
N LEU A 120 -2.09 -5.12 -7.17
CA LEU A 120 -1.20 -4.94 -6.03
C LEU A 120 -1.94 -5.17 -4.72
N LEU A 121 -3.09 -4.52 -4.51
CA LEU A 121 -3.82 -4.65 -3.24
C LEU A 121 -4.32 -6.08 -2.99
N HIS A 122 -4.63 -6.83 -4.05
CA HIS A 122 -4.98 -8.24 -3.95
C HIS A 122 -3.87 -9.13 -3.37
N THR A 123 -2.60 -8.70 -3.41
CA THR A 123 -1.51 -9.44 -2.77
C THR A 123 -1.49 -9.26 -1.24
N TYR A 124 -2.19 -8.25 -0.72
CA TYR A 124 -2.25 -7.92 0.71
C TYR A 124 -3.59 -8.28 1.35
N THR A 125 -4.69 -8.29 0.59
CA THR A 125 -6.03 -8.54 1.11
C THR A 125 -6.95 -9.17 0.08
N ALA A 126 -7.86 -10.03 0.54
CA ALA A 126 -8.93 -10.57 -0.30
C ALA A 126 -9.95 -9.50 -0.73
N ASN A 127 -10.05 -8.38 0.02
CA ASN A 127 -10.94 -7.27 -0.27
C ASN A 127 -10.18 -5.94 -0.35
N PRO A 128 -9.74 -5.51 -1.55
CA PRO A 128 -9.01 -4.26 -1.75
C PRO A 128 -9.73 -3.00 -1.27
N ASP A 129 -11.07 -2.99 -1.26
CA ASP A 129 -11.85 -1.84 -0.80
C ASP A 129 -11.71 -1.56 0.70
N THR A 130 -11.23 -2.54 1.48
CA THR A 130 -10.95 -2.34 2.92
C THR A 130 -9.85 -1.30 3.16
N ILE A 131 -8.87 -1.21 2.27
CA ILE A 131 -7.77 -0.24 2.35
C ILE A 131 -7.98 0.94 1.39
N PHE A 132 -8.41 0.68 0.15
CA PHE A 132 -8.70 1.70 -0.86
C PHE A 132 -10.18 1.59 -1.28
N PRO A 133 -11.11 2.27 -0.58
CA PRO A 133 -12.53 2.17 -0.86
C PRO A 133 -12.89 2.69 -2.24
N GLY A 134 -13.66 1.88 -2.96
CA GLY A 134 -14.17 2.19 -4.28
C GLY A 134 -13.17 1.86 -5.39
N ILE A 135 -12.00 1.29 -5.09
CA ILE A 135 -11.01 0.96 -6.13
C ILE A 135 -11.57 -0.06 -7.12
N VAL A 136 -12.35 -1.04 -6.65
CA VAL A 136 -12.93 -2.08 -7.52
C VAL A 136 -13.90 -1.44 -8.52
N ALA A 137 -14.83 -0.61 -8.03
CA ALA A 137 -15.81 0.08 -8.86
C ALA A 137 -15.14 1.05 -9.84
N ARG A 138 -14.22 1.90 -9.35
CA ARG A 138 -13.49 2.88 -10.18
C ARG A 138 -12.68 2.20 -11.27
N THR A 139 -12.01 1.08 -10.97
CA THR A 139 -11.26 0.30 -11.97
C THR A 139 -12.20 -0.28 -13.03
N GLY A 140 -13.36 -0.79 -12.61
CA GLY A 140 -14.40 -1.28 -13.52
C GLY A 140 -14.93 -0.19 -14.45
N ASP A 141 -15.14 1.02 -13.93
CA ASP A 141 -15.62 2.17 -14.70
C ASP A 141 -14.59 2.63 -15.73
N LEU A 142 -13.33 2.81 -15.31
CA LEU A 142 -12.25 3.19 -16.22
C LEU A 142 -12.04 2.16 -17.32
N ARG A 143 -12.15 0.86 -17.01
CA ARG A 143 -12.09 -0.20 -18.02
C ARG A 143 -13.23 -0.10 -19.04
N ARG A 144 -14.45 0.28 -18.61
CA ARG A 144 -15.58 0.50 -19.55
C ARG A 144 -15.36 1.74 -20.40
N MET A 145 -14.90 2.85 -19.79
CA MET A 145 -14.60 4.09 -20.51
C MET A 145 -13.47 3.89 -21.52
N ALA A 146 -12.38 3.21 -21.15
CA ALA A 146 -11.27 2.90 -22.05
C ALA A 146 -11.70 2.11 -23.29
N LYS A 147 -12.69 1.22 -23.17
CA LYS A 147 -13.26 0.48 -24.31
C LYS A 147 -14.11 1.36 -25.23
N ALA A 148 -14.81 2.35 -24.68
CA ALA A 148 -15.70 3.21 -25.43
C ALA A 148 -14.97 4.41 -26.05
N GLN A 149 -14.04 5.00 -25.30
CA GLN A 149 -13.36 6.27 -25.59
C GLN A 149 -11.94 6.23 -24.97
N PRO A 150 -10.98 5.52 -25.59
CA PRO A 150 -9.66 5.28 -24.99
C PRO A 150 -8.86 6.57 -24.74
N ASP A 151 -8.96 7.53 -25.66
CA ASP A 151 -8.11 8.72 -25.70
C ASP A 151 -8.70 9.92 -24.93
N VAL A 152 -9.94 9.81 -24.44
CA VAL A 152 -10.56 10.89 -23.68
C VAL A 152 -9.90 11.02 -22.31
N GLN A 153 -9.66 12.26 -21.90
CA GLN A 153 -9.12 12.59 -20.59
C GLN A 153 -10.18 12.37 -19.50
N CYS A 154 -9.96 11.41 -18.60
CA CYS A 154 -10.94 11.06 -17.56
C CYS A 154 -10.35 10.74 -16.17
N VAL A 155 -9.05 10.96 -16.01
CA VAL A 155 -8.25 10.70 -14.81
C VAL A 155 -7.19 11.79 -14.67
N GLY A 156 -6.68 11.97 -13.45
CA GLY A 156 -5.66 12.96 -13.14
C GLY A 156 -4.27 12.59 -13.64
N ASP A 157 -3.27 13.33 -13.16
CA ASP A 157 -1.86 13.01 -13.36
C ASP A 157 -1.43 11.83 -12.50
N PHE A 158 -0.47 11.04 -12.99
CA PHE A 158 -0.03 9.81 -12.37
C PHE A 158 1.41 9.89 -11.89
N ASP A 159 1.67 9.22 -10.77
CA ASP A 159 3.01 9.06 -10.23
C ASP A 159 3.20 7.61 -9.76
N GLY A 160 4.36 7.02 -10.05
CA GLY A 160 4.58 5.58 -9.89
C GLY A 160 3.65 4.71 -10.75
N GLY A 161 3.37 3.49 -10.31
CA GLY A 161 2.58 2.53 -11.08
C GLY A 161 3.36 1.83 -12.21
N PRO A 162 2.66 1.14 -13.13
CA PRO A 162 3.30 0.44 -14.25
C PRO A 162 3.84 1.43 -15.29
N SER A 163 5.08 1.21 -15.73
CA SER A 163 5.73 1.90 -16.86
C SER A 163 5.17 1.46 -18.21
#